data_AF-A0A2N7JRZ0-F1
#
_entry.id   AF-A0A2N7JRZ0-F1
#
_cell.length_a   1.000
_cell.length_b   1.000
_cell.length_c   1.000
_cell.angle_alpha   90.00
_cell.angle_beta   90.00
_cell.angle_gamma   90.00
#
_symmetry.space_group_name_H-M   'P 1'
#
loop_
_entity.id
_entity.type
_entity.pdbx_description
1 polymer ?
#
loop_
_entity_poly.entity_id
_entity_poly.type
_entity_poly.pdbx_seq_one_letter_code
_entity_poly.pdbx_strand_id
1 'polypeptide(L)'
;MIYSLSIEEEKQILIQQFTKAAGKHRELLDLMLDAYPKALPTSTLQKGLATPGYHAFQSTLRNAQIFIQVKTYQCNNTNQMLHSFDTQAIERVRVQRLLNQCSCF
;
A
#
# COMPACT_ATOMS: atom_id res chain seq x y z
N MET A 1 -13.13 20.67 -9.65
CA MET A 1 -13.68 19.43 -9.07
C MET A 1 -12.50 18.47 -8.92
N ILE A 2 -12.05 18.16 -7.71
CA ILE A 2 -11.00 17.14 -7.51
C ILE A 2 -11.68 15.81 -7.79
N TYR A 3 -11.27 15.11 -8.85
CA TYR A 3 -11.85 13.81 -9.15
C TYR A 3 -11.45 12.83 -8.05
N SER A 4 -12.42 12.53 -7.19
CA SER A 4 -12.24 11.55 -6.13
C SER A 4 -12.41 10.16 -6.73
N LEU A 5 -11.35 9.35 -6.63
CA LEU A 5 -11.47 7.91 -6.79
C LEU A 5 -12.22 7.34 -5.59
N SER A 6 -13.09 6.36 -5.81
CA SER A 6 -13.61 5.56 -4.73
C SER A 6 -12.50 4.70 -4.11
N ILE A 7 -12.65 4.30 -2.85
CA ILE A 7 -11.68 3.41 -2.18
C ILE A 7 -11.49 2.11 -2.96
N GLU A 8 -12.54 1.60 -3.60
CA GLU A 8 -12.43 0.37 -4.40
C GLU A 8 -11.60 0.60 -5.66
N GLU A 9 -11.79 1.72 -6.37
CA GLU A 9 -10.92 2.06 -7.51
C GLU A 9 -9.46 2.24 -7.10
N GLU A 10 -9.21 2.84 -5.94
CA GLU A 10 -7.87 2.96 -5.39
C GLU A 10 -7.25 1.58 -5.11
N LYS A 11 -8.01 0.67 -4.49
CA LYS A 11 -7.57 -0.72 -4.28
C LYS A 11 -7.23 -1.40 -5.60
N GLN A 12 -8.05 -1.23 -6.64
CA GLN A 12 -7.76 -1.80 -7.96
C GLN A 12 -6.47 -1.24 -8.57
N ILE A 13 -6.21 0.07 -8.45
CA ILE A 13 -4.96 0.69 -8.90
C ILE A 13 -3.76 0.12 -8.13
N LEU A 14 -3.90 -0.08 -6.82
CA LEU A 14 -2.85 -0.68 -5.98
C LEU A 14 -2.59 -2.14 -6.39
N ILE A 15 -3.62 -2.98 -6.54
CA ILE A 15 -3.51 -4.37 -6.98
C ILE A 15 -2.71 -4.47 -8.28
N GLN A 16 -2.98 -3.58 -9.25
CA GLN A 16 -2.28 -3.57 -10.53
C GLN A 16 -0.75 -3.44 -10.36
N GLN A 17 -0.27 -2.69 -9.34
CA GLN A 17 1.16 -2.53 -9.09
C GLN A 17 1.86 -3.82 -8.67
N PHE A 18 1.15 -4.73 -7.99
CA PHE A 18 1.72 -5.96 -7.43
C PHE A 18 1.05 -7.24 -7.92
N THR A 19 0.43 -7.21 -9.11
CA THR A 19 -0.20 -8.38 -9.73
C THR A 19 0.77 -9.57 -9.87
N LYS A 20 2.07 -9.31 -10.04
CA LYS A 20 3.12 -10.32 -10.20
C LYS A 20 3.75 -10.78 -8.87
N ALA A 21 3.37 -10.21 -7.74
CA ALA A 21 3.88 -10.61 -6.44
C ALA A 21 3.34 -12.00 -6.05
N ALA A 22 4.15 -12.81 -5.35
CA ALA A 22 3.75 -14.15 -4.90
C ALA A 22 4.34 -14.51 -3.52
N GLY A 23 3.76 -15.50 -2.84
CA GLY A 23 4.25 -15.96 -1.53
C GLY A 23 4.14 -14.88 -0.43
N LYS A 24 5.07 -14.88 0.54
CA LYS A 24 4.94 -14.08 1.77
C LYS A 24 4.86 -12.57 1.58
N HIS A 25 5.54 -12.02 0.57
CA HIS A 25 5.45 -10.60 0.29
C HIS A 25 4.13 -10.24 -0.40
N ARG A 26 3.51 -11.17 -1.14
CA ARG A 26 2.14 -11.00 -1.63
C ARG A 26 1.13 -11.02 -0.48
N GLU A 27 1.24 -11.99 0.43
CA GLU A 27 0.41 -12.06 1.64
C GLU A 27 0.49 -10.76 2.46
N LEU A 28 1.69 -10.15 2.56
CA LEU A 28 1.87 -8.86 3.23
C LEU A 28 1.08 -7.74 2.54
N LEU A 29 1.16 -7.68 1.20
CA LEU A 29 0.47 -6.67 0.41
C LEU A 29 -1.05 -6.83 0.48
N ASP A 30 -1.55 -8.07 0.49
CA ASP A 30 -2.98 -8.35 0.65
C ASP A 30 -3.49 -7.91 2.04
N LEU A 31 -2.74 -8.20 3.13
CA LEU A 31 -3.07 -7.70 4.48
C LEU A 31 -3.16 -6.17 4.55
N MET A 32 -2.24 -5.48 3.87
CA MET A 32 -2.25 -4.02 3.80
C MET A 32 -3.42 -3.49 2.96
N LEU A 33 -3.79 -4.20 1.89
CA LEU A 33 -4.90 -3.86 1.01
C LEU A 33 -6.25 -4.00 1.71
N ASP A 34 -6.41 -5.03 2.55
CA ASP A 34 -7.62 -5.23 3.34
C ASP A 34 -7.86 -4.08 4.32
N ALA A 35 -6.78 -3.57 4.93
CA ALA A 35 -6.84 -2.43 5.85
C ALA A 35 -6.89 -1.06 5.19
N TYR A 36 -6.60 -0.97 3.88
CA TYR A 36 -6.58 0.29 3.14
C TYR A 36 -7.90 1.06 3.30
N PRO A 37 -7.88 2.39 3.54
CA PRO A 37 -6.72 3.31 3.50
C PRO A 37 -5.94 3.45 4.82
N LYS A 38 -6.25 2.64 5.83
CA LYS A 38 -5.58 2.72 7.13
C LYS A 38 -4.20 2.09 7.08
N ALA A 39 -3.28 2.66 7.83
CA ALA A 39 -1.99 2.01 8.06
C ALA A 39 -2.07 0.95 9.14
N LEU A 40 -1.18 -0.03 9.05
CA LEU A 40 -1.10 -1.13 9.99
C LEU A 40 0.20 -1.07 10.81
N PRO A 41 0.14 -1.37 12.12
CA PRO A 41 1.34 -1.54 12.94
C PRO A 41 2.18 -2.74 12.50
N THR A 42 3.51 -2.65 12.66
CA THR A 42 4.43 -3.78 12.45
C THR A 42 3.96 -5.05 13.16
N SER A 43 3.51 -4.94 14.42
CA SER A 43 3.03 -6.08 15.20
C SER A 43 1.80 -6.76 14.60
N THR A 44 0.90 -5.99 13.99
CA THR A 44 -0.29 -6.51 13.33
C THR A 44 0.08 -7.26 12.06
N LEU A 45 0.99 -6.69 11.25
CA LEU A 45 1.47 -7.33 10.03
C LEU A 45 2.29 -8.60 10.32
N GLN A 46 3.17 -8.57 11.33
CA GLN A 46 3.93 -9.74 11.77
C GLN A 46 3.00 -10.88 12.23
N LYS A 47 1.97 -10.55 13.01
CA LYS A 47 0.97 -11.52 13.46
C LYS A 47 0.19 -12.09 12.28
N GLY A 48 -0.25 -11.24 11.35
CA GLY A 48 -0.99 -11.68 10.16
C GLY A 48 -0.19 -12.60 9.24
N LEU A 49 1.12 -12.37 9.11
CA LEU A 49 2.02 -13.19 8.29
C LEU A 49 2.46 -14.50 8.97
N ALA A 50 2.20 -14.65 10.28
CA ALA A 50 2.77 -15.70 11.13
C ALA A 50 4.31 -15.77 11.04
N THR A 51 4.98 -14.63 10.92
CA THR A 51 6.43 -14.56 10.71
C THR A 51 7.19 -14.48 12.06
N PRO A 52 8.19 -15.34 12.30
CA PRO A 52 8.98 -15.31 13.53
C PRO A 52 9.98 -14.15 13.51
N GLY A 53 9.60 -13.04 14.14
CA GLY A 53 10.54 -11.96 14.50
C GLY A 53 10.72 -10.86 13.47
N TYR A 54 11.48 -9.84 13.88
CA TYR A 54 11.62 -8.57 13.15
C TYR A 54 12.40 -8.71 11.83
N HIS A 55 13.49 -9.48 11.81
CA HIS A 55 14.33 -9.62 10.61
C HIS A 55 13.59 -10.28 9.44
N ALA A 56 12.87 -11.36 9.69
CA ALA A 56 12.09 -12.04 8.66
C ALA A 56 10.95 -11.14 8.11
N PHE A 57 10.34 -10.32 8.97
CA PHE A 57 9.39 -9.30 8.54
C PHE A 57 10.05 -8.25 7.65
N GLN A 58 11.21 -7.72 8.04
CA GLN A 58 11.95 -6.73 7.25
C GLN A 58 12.36 -7.27 5.86
N SER A 59 12.80 -8.53 5.78
CA SER A 59 13.06 -9.18 4.49
C SER A 59 11.80 -9.29 3.63
N THR A 60 10.67 -9.64 4.24
CA THR A 60 9.38 -9.72 3.54
C THR A 60 8.93 -8.34 3.05
N LEU A 61 9.05 -7.32 3.88
CA LEU A 61 8.73 -5.92 3.56
C LEU A 61 9.60 -5.41 2.41
N ARG A 62 10.91 -5.66 2.45
CA ARG A 62 11.84 -5.30 1.38
C ARG A 62 11.46 -5.95 0.04
N ASN A 63 11.07 -7.22 0.07
CA ASN A 63 10.62 -7.93 -1.13
C ASN A 63 9.29 -7.38 -1.67
N ALA A 64 8.36 -6.98 -0.79
CA ALA A 64 7.12 -6.33 -1.18
C ALA A 64 7.38 -4.96 -1.85
N GLN A 65 8.37 -4.21 -1.33
CA GLN A 65 8.77 -2.91 -1.85
C GLN A 65 9.38 -2.94 -3.27
N ILE A 66 9.71 -4.11 -3.81
CA ILE A 66 10.08 -4.27 -5.23
C ILE A 66 8.90 -3.95 -6.15
N PHE A 67 7.67 -4.24 -5.70
CA PHE A 67 6.46 -4.08 -6.51
C PHE A 67 5.77 -2.74 -6.26
N ILE A 68 5.69 -2.32 -4.99
CA ILE A 68 5.01 -1.09 -4.62
C ILE A 68 5.66 -0.44 -3.40
N GLN A 69 5.84 0.88 -3.46
CA GLN A 69 6.41 1.62 -2.35
C GLN A 69 5.48 1.56 -1.13
N VAL A 70 6.07 1.19 0.02
CA VAL A 70 5.43 1.25 1.33
C VAL A 70 6.04 2.42 2.10
N LYS A 71 5.17 3.27 2.67
CA LYS A 71 5.55 4.32 3.61
C LYS A 71 5.57 3.74 5.01
N THR A 72 6.62 4.04 5.75
CA THR A 72 6.75 3.67 7.15
C THR A 72 6.89 4.93 7.98
N TYR A 73 6.10 5.04 9.05
CA TYR A 73 6.13 6.19 9.95
C TYR A 73 6.03 5.74 11.40
N GLN A 74 6.72 6.47 12.27
CA GLN A 74 6.70 6.22 13.70
C GLN A 74 5.55 7.00 14.32
N CYS A 75 4.64 6.30 15.00
CA CYS A 75 3.59 6.94 15.77
C CYS A 75 4.19 7.43 17.09
N ASN A 76 4.31 8.76 17.26
CA ASN A 76 4.91 9.38 18.45
C ASN A 76 4.23 8.96 19.76
N ASN A 77 2.92 8.70 19.74
CA ASN A 77 2.15 8.39 20.95
C ASN A 77 2.34 6.95 21.43
N THR A 78 2.57 6.01 20.52
CA THR A 78 2.64 4.57 20.85
C THR A 78 4.03 3.98 20.65
N ASN A 79 4.97 4.77 20.10
CA ASN A 79 6.29 4.33 19.65
C ASN A 79 6.21 3.14 18.64
N GLN A 80 5.08 2.99 17.95
CA GLN A 80 4.85 1.93 16.98
C GLN A 80 5.17 2.39 15.57
N MET A 81 5.81 1.51 14.81
CA MET A 81 6.01 1.70 13.37
C MET A 81 4.74 1.30 12.62
N LEU A 82 4.19 2.21 11.84
CA LEU A 82 2.99 2.06 11.02
C LEU A 82 3.39 2.00 9.54
N HIS A 83 2.68 1.17 8.77
CA HIS A 83 2.96 0.92 7.36
C HIS A 83 1.71 1.15 6.51
N SER A 84 1.85 1.91 5.42
CA SER A 84 0.78 2.14 4.43
C SER A 84 1.34 2.14 3.02
N PHE A 85 0.48 1.95 2.01
CA PHE A 85 0.88 2.17 0.63
C PHE A 85 1.28 3.63 0.37
N ASP A 86 2.26 3.84 -0.51
CA ASP A 86 2.40 5.13 -1.16
C ASP A 86 1.21 5.35 -2.12
N THR A 87 0.73 6.58 -2.17
CA THR A 87 -0.40 7.02 -3.00
C THR A 87 0.04 7.54 -4.37
N GLN A 88 1.34 7.55 -4.70
CA GLN A 88 1.83 8.05 -5.99
C GLN A 88 1.12 7.45 -7.21
N ALA A 89 0.87 6.13 -7.22
CA ALA A 89 0.14 5.49 -8.32
C ALA A 89 -1.31 5.99 -8.44
N ILE A 90 -1.97 6.21 -7.30
CA ILE A 90 -3.32 6.76 -7.21
C ILE A 90 -3.35 8.21 -7.69
N GLU A 91 -2.40 9.04 -7.25
CA GLU A 91 -2.31 10.44 -7.66
C GLU A 91 -2.07 10.57 -9.17
N ARG A 92 -1.23 9.72 -9.77
CA ARG A 92 -1.04 9.69 -11.23
C ARG A 92 -2.35 9.44 -11.98
N VAL A 93 -3.17 8.49 -11.52
CA VAL A 93 -4.47 8.21 -12.15
C VAL A 93 -5.44 9.38 -11.98
N ARG A 94 -5.46 10.02 -10.81
CA ARG A 94 -6.29 11.23 -10.58
C ARG A 94 -5.92 12.35 -11.55
N VAL A 95 -4.63 12.63 -11.70
CA VAL A 95 -4.13 13.64 -12.65
C VAL A 95 -4.46 13.27 -14.09
N GLN A 96 -4.30 12.01 -14.49
CA GLN A 96 -4.65 11.57 -15.85
C GLN A 96 -6.14 11.75 -16.15
N ARG A 97 -7.03 11.42 -15.21
CA ARG A 97 -8.48 11.62 -15.38
C ARG A 97 -8.84 13.10 -15.55
N LEU A 98 -8.21 13.97 -14.77
CA LEU A 98 -8.35 15.43 -14.90
C LEU A 98 -7.94 15.91 -16.30
N LEU A 99 -6.78 15.50 -16.80
CA LEU A 99 -6.27 15.91 -18.11
C LEU A 99 -7.18 15.42 -19.26
N ASN A 100 -7.66 14.18 -19.19
CA ASN A 100 -8.52 13.60 -20.22
C ASN A 100 -9.85 14.35 -20.38
N GLN A 101 -10.34 15.01 -19.33
CA GLN A 101 -11.58 15.78 -19.38
C GLN A 101 -11.38 17.24 -19.77
N CYS A 102 -10.17 17.78 -19.55
CA CYS A 102 -9.77 19.05 -20.14
C CYS A 102 -9.44 18.93 -21.65
N SER A 103 -9.39 17.71 -22.19
CA SER A 103 -9.10 17.42 -23.60
C SER A 103 -10.34 17.53 -24.51
N CYS A 104 -11.24 18.48 -24.23
CA CYS A 104 -12.29 18.91 -25.15
C CYS A 104 -11.79 20.15 -25.90
N PHE A 105 -11.25 19.95 -27.09
CA PHE A 105 -11.17 20.97 -28.15
C PHE A 105 -12.27 20.70 -29.17
#